data_AF-A0A380T2H2-F1
#
_entry.id   AF-A0A380T2H2-F1
#
_cell.length_a   1.000
_cell.length_b   1.000
_cell.length_c   1.000
_cell.angle_alpha   90.00
_cell.angle_beta   90.00
_cell.angle_gamma   90.00
#
_symmetry.space_group_name_H-M   'P 1'
#
loop_
_entity.id
_entity.type
_entity.pdbx_description
1 polymer ?
#
loop_
_entity_poly.entity_id
_entity_poly.type
_entity_poly.pdbx_seq_one_letter_code
_entity_poly.pdbx_strand_id
1 'polypeptide(L)'
;MRKIFTPVFIALLGLHGCAEMPDYSNVDPLVPGDDARYTIIETDTYAGRAQRHYADLQPDLNIIKINDKKVGNIPFSTYYYKNDSPQRAILKPGTYTVQLEYRLPQHFMFADLEFEGKPGQKIIARTQYVGLNRLEVWMEDAATGEIVSKRVR
;
A
#
# COMPACT_ATOMS: atom_id res chain seq x y z
N MET A 1 1.84 -52.76 22.58
CA MET A 1 2.45 -51.47 22.22
C MET A 1 1.76 -50.93 20.97
N ARG A 2 1.03 -49.82 21.07
CA ARG A 2 0.64 -49.02 19.89
C ARG A 2 0.84 -47.56 20.27
N LYS A 3 1.86 -46.97 19.64
CA LYS A 3 2.37 -45.63 19.94
C LYS A 3 1.42 -44.59 19.37
N ILE A 4 1.07 -43.65 20.24
CA ILE A 4 0.42 -42.38 19.98
C ILE A 4 1.33 -41.57 19.06
N PHE A 5 0.89 -41.21 17.84
CA PHE A 5 1.60 -40.24 17.01
C PHE A 5 0.61 -39.48 16.11
N THR A 6 -0.30 -38.75 16.72
CA THR A 6 -1.06 -37.72 16.00
C THR A 6 -1.29 -36.50 16.91
N PRO A 7 -0.29 -35.61 17.04
CA PRO A 7 -0.66 -34.19 17.10
C PRO A 7 0.27 -33.21 16.37
N VAL A 8 1.36 -33.66 15.74
CA VAL A 8 2.39 -32.72 15.22
C VAL A 8 1.94 -31.94 13.97
N PHE A 9 1.13 -32.54 13.09
CA PHE A 9 0.72 -31.89 11.84
C PHE A 9 -0.26 -30.72 12.02
N ILE A 10 -1.03 -30.68 13.12
CA ILE A 10 -1.99 -29.60 13.38
C ILE A 10 -1.28 -28.38 14.02
N ALA A 11 -0.21 -28.61 14.78
CA ALA A 11 0.57 -27.52 15.39
C ALA A 11 1.36 -26.68 14.35
N LEU A 12 1.75 -27.27 13.21
CA LEU A 12 2.48 -26.56 12.15
C LEU A 12 1.61 -25.59 11.33
N LEU A 13 0.28 -25.75 11.33
CA LEU A 13 -0.64 -24.84 10.64
C LEU A 13 -0.90 -23.54 11.43
N GLY A 14 -0.54 -23.49 12.72
CA GLY A 14 -0.66 -22.30 13.56
C GLY A 14 0.53 -21.34 13.48
N LEU A 15 1.59 -21.69 12.75
CA LEU A 15 2.82 -20.88 12.64
C LEU A 15 2.84 -19.92 11.45
N HIS A 16 1.80 -19.89 10.63
CA HIS A 16 1.56 -18.75 9.74
C HIS A 16 0.97 -17.62 10.57
N GLY A 17 1.78 -17.06 11.47
CA GLY A 17 1.52 -15.73 11.98
C GLY A 17 1.35 -14.84 10.76
N CYS A 18 0.17 -14.23 10.61
CA CYS A 18 -0.02 -13.12 9.71
C CYS A 18 1.04 -12.10 10.09
N ALA A 19 2.13 -12.03 9.32
CA ALA A 19 3.13 -11.01 9.51
C ALA A 19 2.43 -9.70 9.18
N GLU A 20 1.97 -9.02 10.23
CA GLU A 20 1.55 -7.62 10.16
C GLU A 20 2.80 -6.87 9.70
N MET A 21 2.84 -6.50 8.41
CA MET A 21 3.92 -5.66 7.92
C MET A 21 3.73 -4.29 8.60
N PRO A 22 4.74 -3.80 9.33
CA PRO A 22 4.62 -2.52 10.02
C PRO A 22 4.48 -1.39 9.00
N ASP A 23 3.72 -0.35 9.36
CA ASP A 23 3.67 0.90 8.62
C ASP A 23 5.09 1.42 8.33
N TYR A 24 5.33 1.87 7.08
CA TYR A 24 6.60 2.51 6.77
C TYR A 24 6.60 3.94 7.28
N SER A 25 7.63 4.30 8.05
CA SER A 25 7.82 5.67 8.50
C SER A 25 9.29 6.05 8.38
N ASN A 26 9.56 7.22 7.80
CA ASN A 26 10.87 7.86 7.92
C ASN A 26 10.91 8.91 9.05
N VAL A 27 9.88 8.90 9.89
CA VAL A 27 9.76 9.68 11.12
C VAL A 27 10.27 8.84 12.28
N ASP A 28 10.95 9.49 13.23
CA ASP A 28 11.42 8.84 14.44
C ASP A 28 10.22 8.39 15.29
N PRO A 29 10.09 7.10 15.65
CA PRO A 29 8.98 6.59 16.45
C PRO A 29 8.88 7.22 17.85
N LEU A 30 9.93 7.91 18.32
CA LEU A 30 9.95 8.63 19.60
C LEU A 30 9.27 10.02 19.54
N VAL A 31 8.87 10.50 18.36
CA VAL A 31 8.20 11.80 18.20
C VAL A 31 6.67 11.60 18.15
N PRO A 32 5.91 12.02 19.17
CA PRO A 32 4.46 11.82 19.17
C PRO A 32 3.76 12.61 18.05
N GLY A 33 3.12 11.88 17.14
CA GLY A 33 1.67 11.97 16.85
C GLY A 33 1.06 13.20 16.18
N ASP A 34 1.84 14.20 15.76
CA ASP A 34 1.29 15.33 14.99
C ASP A 34 1.37 15.05 13.49
N ASP A 35 0.42 14.26 12.98
CA ASP A 35 0.24 13.94 11.55
C ASP A 35 0.22 15.22 10.68
N ALA A 36 -0.15 16.38 11.23
CA ALA A 36 -0.17 17.66 10.52
C ALA A 36 1.21 18.18 10.11
N ARG A 37 2.30 17.60 10.63
CA ARG A 37 3.68 17.97 10.26
C ARG A 37 4.25 17.11 9.14
N TYR A 38 3.54 16.04 8.80
CA TYR A 38 4.01 15.00 7.91
C TYR A 38 3.14 14.93 6.67
N THR A 39 3.71 14.38 5.61
CA THR A 39 2.95 13.92 4.46
C THR A 39 2.58 12.47 4.70
N ILE A 40 1.31 12.15 4.57
CA ILE A 40 0.83 10.79 4.65
C ILE A 40 0.57 10.30 3.23
N ILE A 41 1.18 9.18 2.85
CA ILE A 41 0.79 8.46 1.65
C ILE A 41 -0.02 7.24 2.07
N GLU A 42 -1.18 7.11 1.48
CA GLU A 42 -2.02 5.93 1.61
C GLU A 42 -2.30 5.37 0.22
N THR A 43 -2.55 4.08 0.18
CA THR A 43 -3.32 3.50 -0.90
C THR A 43 -4.79 3.65 -0.56
N ASP A 44 -5.62 3.96 -1.56
CA ASP A 44 -7.06 4.18 -1.42
C ASP A 44 -7.75 3.21 -0.44
N THR A 45 -8.26 3.76 0.66
CA THR A 45 -8.68 3.03 1.85
C THR A 45 -10.09 2.47 1.71
N TYR A 46 -10.38 1.37 2.40
CA TYR A 46 -11.68 0.68 2.37
C TYR A 46 -12.86 1.59 2.74
N ALA A 47 -12.63 2.62 3.57
CA ALA A 47 -13.68 3.52 4.08
C ALA A 47 -14.38 4.37 2.99
N GLY A 48 -13.77 4.54 1.82
CA GLY A 48 -14.33 5.31 0.69
C GLY A 48 -14.80 4.47 -0.51
N ARG A 49 -14.69 3.15 -0.45
CA ARG A 49 -14.95 2.28 -1.61
C ARG A 49 -16.36 1.68 -1.62
N ALA A 50 -16.96 1.64 -2.80
CA ALA A 50 -17.97 0.62 -3.10
C ALA A 50 -17.31 -0.77 -2.98
N GLN A 51 -18.01 -1.74 -2.40
CA GLN A 51 -17.50 -3.10 -2.25
C GLN A 51 -16.92 -3.60 -3.58
N ARG A 52 -15.62 -3.88 -3.62
CA ARG A 52 -14.97 -4.45 -4.80
C ARG A 52 -15.36 -5.91 -4.93
N HIS A 53 -15.87 -6.30 -6.08
CA HIS A 53 -16.00 -7.70 -6.46
C HIS A 53 -14.74 -8.14 -7.21
N TYR A 54 -14.36 -9.42 -7.08
CA TYR A 54 -13.25 -9.99 -7.84
C TYR A 54 -13.42 -9.80 -9.37
N ALA A 55 -14.66 -9.70 -9.84
CA ALA A 55 -15.00 -9.47 -11.25
C ALA A 55 -14.88 -8.00 -11.70
N ASP A 56 -14.57 -7.05 -10.81
CA ASP A 56 -14.42 -5.64 -11.18
C ASP A 56 -13.13 -5.38 -11.96
N LEU A 57 -12.21 -6.37 -12.01
CA LEU A 57 -10.94 -6.32 -12.74
C LEU A 57 -10.06 -5.11 -12.38
N GLN A 58 -10.32 -4.47 -11.24
CA GLN A 58 -9.48 -3.39 -10.73
C GLN A 58 -8.20 -4.02 -10.15
N PRO A 59 -7.02 -3.59 -10.63
CA PRO A 59 -5.76 -4.17 -10.21
C PRO A 59 -5.45 -3.84 -8.75
N ASP A 60 -4.69 -4.73 -8.11
CA ASP A 60 -3.99 -4.41 -6.88
C ASP A 60 -2.77 -3.53 -7.21
N LEU A 61 -2.48 -2.56 -6.34
CA LEU A 61 -1.39 -1.60 -6.42
C LEU A 61 -0.65 -1.46 -5.08
N ASN A 62 0.57 -1.95 -5.01
CA ASN A 62 1.37 -1.93 -3.79
C ASN A 62 2.41 -0.81 -3.86
N ILE A 63 2.59 -0.02 -2.80
CA ILE A 63 3.79 0.81 -2.67
C ILE A 63 4.92 -0.11 -2.21
N ILE A 64 5.99 -0.22 -3.00
CA ILE A 64 7.11 -1.14 -2.71
C ILE A 64 8.43 -0.43 -2.38
N LYS A 65 8.61 0.81 -2.86
CA LYS A 65 9.75 1.67 -2.51
C LYS A 65 9.39 3.13 -2.39
N ILE A 66 10.14 3.85 -1.56
CA ILE A 66 10.13 5.31 -1.43
C ILE A 66 11.58 5.78 -1.42
N ASN A 67 11.96 6.67 -2.35
CA ASN A 67 13.34 7.13 -2.57
C ASN A 67 14.33 5.95 -2.62
N ASP A 68 14.03 4.96 -3.45
CA ASP A 68 14.78 3.70 -3.65
C ASP A 68 14.92 2.79 -2.42
N LYS A 69 14.40 3.19 -1.27
CA LYS A 69 14.36 2.34 -0.07
C LYS A 69 13.15 1.44 -0.13
N LYS A 70 13.36 0.13 0.07
CA LYS A 70 12.27 -0.85 0.17
C LYS A 70 11.46 -0.58 1.43
N VAL A 71 10.14 -0.41 1.27
CA VAL A 71 9.24 -0.03 2.37
C VAL A 71 8.30 -1.14 2.81
N GLY A 72 8.43 -2.33 2.22
CA GLY A 72 7.42 -3.38 2.33
C GLY A 72 6.39 -3.28 1.21
N ASN A 73 5.51 -4.26 1.06
CA ASN A 73 4.43 -4.20 0.08
C ASN A 73 3.21 -3.59 0.76
N ILE A 74 3.13 -2.25 0.82
CA ILE A 74 1.97 -1.55 1.38
C ILE A 74 0.81 -1.72 0.37
N PRO A 75 -0.20 -2.55 0.64
CA PRO A 75 -1.10 -3.05 -0.39
C PRO A 75 -2.35 -2.19 -0.58
N PHE A 76 -2.81 -2.07 -1.84
CA PHE A 76 -4.05 -1.36 -2.24
C PHE A 76 -5.36 -1.97 -1.75
N SER A 77 -5.31 -3.27 -1.50
CA SER A 77 -6.47 -4.07 -1.22
C SER A 77 -6.04 -5.09 -0.19
N THR A 78 -6.64 -5.00 0.98
CA THR A 78 -6.48 -6.02 1.98
C THR A 78 -7.84 -6.65 2.16
N TYR A 79 -8.16 -7.55 1.24
CA TYR A 79 -9.11 -8.63 1.49
C TYR A 79 -8.75 -9.44 2.77
N TYR A 80 -7.56 -9.24 3.35
CA TYR A 80 -6.93 -10.13 4.33
C TYR A 80 -6.63 -9.54 5.70
N TYR A 81 -6.78 -8.22 5.95
CA TYR A 81 -6.57 -7.68 7.29
C TYR A 81 -7.91 -7.39 7.97
N LYS A 82 -8.14 -8.14 9.04
CA LYS A 82 -9.33 -8.10 9.91
C LYS A 82 -9.27 -6.94 10.93
N ASN A 83 -8.18 -6.17 10.91
CA ASN A 83 -7.93 -5.01 11.76
C ASN A 83 -7.91 -3.78 10.85
N ASP A 84 -8.93 -2.93 10.95
CA ASP A 84 -9.30 -1.82 10.05
C ASP A 84 -8.27 -0.68 9.86
N SER A 85 -6.97 -0.92 9.94
CA SER A 85 -5.94 0.11 9.75
C SER A 85 -5.38 0.06 8.32
N PRO A 86 -5.65 1.10 7.49
CA PRO A 86 -4.98 1.21 6.21
C PRO A 86 -3.48 1.35 6.46
N GLN A 87 -2.68 0.46 5.85
CA GLN A 87 -1.24 0.61 5.91
C GLN A 87 -0.87 1.94 5.24
N ARG A 88 -0.09 2.76 5.95
CA ARG A 88 0.24 4.12 5.53
C ARG A 88 1.74 4.37 5.59
N ALA A 89 2.24 5.20 4.69
CA ALA A 89 3.59 5.73 4.75
C ALA A 89 3.57 7.13 5.35
N ILE A 90 4.25 7.33 6.46
CA ILE A 90 4.40 8.65 7.09
C ILE A 90 5.76 9.22 6.70
N LEU A 91 5.73 10.37 6.04
CA LEU A 91 6.88 11.01 5.44
C LEU A 91 7.10 12.42 5.98
N LYS A 92 8.35 12.80 6.22
CA LYS A 92 8.68 14.23 6.38
C LYS A 92 8.34 15.00 5.09
N PRO A 93 7.97 16.29 5.14
CA PRO A 93 7.79 17.09 3.94
C PRO A 93 9.05 17.09 3.05
N GLY A 94 8.87 17.09 1.72
CA GLY A 94 9.96 17.05 0.75
C GLY A 94 9.61 16.34 -0.55
N THR A 95 10.59 16.18 -1.43
CA THR A 95 10.42 15.48 -2.71
C THR A 95 10.63 13.98 -2.56
N TYR A 96 9.71 13.21 -3.14
CA TYR A 96 9.75 11.76 -3.08
C TYR A 96 9.51 11.12 -4.44
N THR A 97 10.22 10.03 -4.70
CA THR A 97 9.89 9.06 -5.75
C THR A 97 9.33 7.81 -5.11
N VAL A 98 8.14 7.41 -5.54
CA VAL A 98 7.43 6.23 -5.07
C VAL A 98 7.38 5.22 -6.20
N GLN A 99 7.83 4.00 -5.92
CA GLN A 99 7.67 2.87 -6.83
C GLN A 99 6.44 2.09 -6.41
N LEU A 100 5.48 2.02 -7.32
CA LEU A 100 4.25 1.26 -7.19
C LEU A 100 4.34 -0.01 -8.04
N GLU A 101 3.94 -1.14 -7.48
CA GLU A 101 3.81 -2.42 -8.17
C GLU A 101 2.33 -2.70 -8.42
N TYR A 102 1.95 -3.07 -9.64
CA TYR A 102 0.59 -3.49 -9.94
C TYR A 102 0.55 -4.74 -10.80
N ARG A 103 -0.51 -5.53 -10.61
CA ARG A 103 -0.66 -6.81 -11.29
C ARG A 103 -1.60 -6.71 -12.49
N LEU A 104 -1.12 -7.17 -13.62
CA LEU A 104 -1.91 -7.50 -14.82
C LEU A 104 -2.16 -9.02 -14.86
N PRO A 105 -3.14 -9.50 -15.64
CA PRO A 105 -3.47 -10.92 -15.68
C PRO A 105 -2.29 -11.87 -15.95
N GLN A 106 -1.26 -11.42 -16.67
CA GLN A 106 -0.14 -12.27 -17.10
C GLN A 106 1.22 -11.89 -16.47
N HIS A 107 1.36 -10.72 -15.85
CA HIS A 107 2.64 -10.23 -15.30
C HIS A 107 2.41 -9.07 -14.33
N PHE A 108 3.45 -8.70 -13.57
CA PHE A 108 3.47 -7.48 -12.77
C PHE A 108 4.19 -6.36 -13.52
N MET A 109 3.84 -5.13 -13.21
CA MET A 109 4.40 -3.91 -13.78
C MET A 109 4.71 -2.92 -12.66
N PHE A 110 5.59 -1.96 -12.94
CA PHE A 110 5.97 -0.92 -12.00
C PHE A 110 5.64 0.47 -12.51
N ALA A 111 5.32 1.37 -11.58
CA ALA A 111 5.15 2.79 -11.83
C ALA A 111 5.98 3.61 -10.84
N ASP A 112 6.95 4.34 -11.37
CA ASP A 112 7.71 5.31 -10.60
C ASP A 112 7.05 6.69 -10.72
N LEU A 113 6.60 7.23 -9.59
CA LEU A 113 5.90 8.50 -9.49
C LEU A 113 6.67 9.45 -8.57
N GLU A 114 6.97 10.64 -9.05
CA GLU A 114 7.56 11.72 -8.26
C GLU A 114 6.47 12.70 -7.81
N PHE A 115 6.54 13.14 -6.55
CA PHE A 115 5.66 14.17 -6.00
C PHE A 115 6.39 15.01 -4.93
N GLU A 116 5.81 16.16 -4.60
CA GLU A 116 6.26 17.02 -3.50
C GLU A 116 5.28 16.91 -2.32
N GLY A 117 5.76 16.35 -1.21
CA GLY A 117 4.99 16.18 0.02
C GLY A 117 5.02 17.43 0.90
N LYS A 118 3.84 17.91 1.29
CA LYS A 118 3.66 19.05 2.20
C LYS A 118 3.25 18.60 3.61
N PRO A 119 3.50 19.42 4.64
CA PRO A 119 3.00 19.14 5.99
C PRO A 119 1.47 19.04 6.00
N GLY A 120 0.93 18.01 6.66
CA GLY A 120 -0.50 17.77 6.80
C GLY A 120 -1.18 17.31 5.52
N GLN A 121 -0.39 17.06 4.47
CA GLN A 121 -0.90 16.59 3.20
C GLN A 121 -1.14 15.09 3.26
N LYS A 122 -2.34 14.68 2.84
CA LYS A 122 -2.67 13.29 2.63
C LYS A 122 -2.74 13.02 1.13
N ILE A 123 -1.99 12.03 0.68
CA ILE A 123 -1.89 11.65 -0.72
C ILE A 123 -2.39 10.22 -0.89
N ILE A 124 -3.22 10.01 -1.89
CA ILE A 124 -3.81 8.71 -2.21
C ILE A 124 -3.23 8.23 -3.54
N ALA A 125 -2.59 7.05 -3.53
CA ALA A 125 -2.27 6.36 -4.78
C ALA A 125 -3.55 5.79 -5.40
N ARG A 126 -3.67 5.86 -6.73
CA ARG A 126 -4.85 5.46 -7.51
C ARG A 126 -4.46 4.62 -8.71
N THR A 127 -5.40 3.77 -9.13
CA THR A 127 -5.31 3.04 -10.40
C THR A 127 -6.63 3.03 -11.14
N GLN A 128 -6.58 3.04 -12.46
CA GLN A 128 -7.74 2.81 -13.32
C GLN A 128 -7.40 1.85 -14.45
N TYR A 129 -8.30 0.90 -14.71
CA TYR A 129 -8.20 0.04 -15.89
C TYR A 129 -8.67 0.78 -17.13
N VAL A 130 -7.79 0.90 -18.13
CA VAL A 130 -8.03 1.66 -19.36
C VAL A 130 -7.95 0.81 -20.63
N GLY A 131 -7.71 -0.50 -20.50
CA GLY A 131 -7.72 -1.42 -21.64
C GLY A 131 -6.95 -2.71 -21.37
N LEU A 132 -6.93 -3.60 -22.36
CA LEU A 132 -6.24 -4.90 -22.27
C LEU A 132 -4.78 -4.70 -21.86
N ASN A 133 -4.42 -5.22 -20.68
CA ASN A 133 -3.09 -5.09 -20.10
C ASN A 133 -2.62 -3.63 -19.91
N ARG A 134 -3.54 -2.67 -19.73
CA ARG A 134 -3.23 -1.25 -19.55
C ARG A 134 -3.94 -0.67 -18.34
N LEU A 135 -3.15 -0.03 -17.49
CA LEU A 135 -3.61 0.65 -16.28
C LEU A 135 -3.00 2.04 -16.24
N GLU A 136 -3.82 3.01 -15.86
CA GLU A 136 -3.35 4.31 -15.42
C GLU A 136 -3.11 4.25 -13.92
N VAL A 137 -2.03 4.89 -13.49
CA VAL A 137 -1.61 4.95 -12.08
C VAL A 137 -1.16 6.38 -11.82
N TRP A 138 -1.72 6.98 -10.77
CA TRP A 138 -1.41 8.34 -10.34
C TRP A 138 -1.53 8.46 -8.83
N MET A 139 -1.09 9.59 -8.28
CA MET A 139 -1.32 9.99 -6.91
C MET A 139 -2.04 11.32 -6.88
N GLU A 140 -3.03 11.43 -6.01
CA GLU A 140 -3.84 12.64 -5.84
C GLU A 140 -3.86 13.10 -4.39
N ASP A 141 -4.04 14.40 -4.19
CA ASP A 141 -4.30 14.97 -2.88
C ASP A 141 -5.70 14.56 -2.40
N ALA A 142 -5.80 14.03 -1.18
CA ALA A 142 -7.06 13.54 -0.63
C ALA A 142 -8.08 14.65 -0.35
N ALA A 143 -7.62 15.89 -0.12
CA ALA A 143 -8.49 17.02 0.19
C ALA A 143 -9.02 17.70 -1.08
N THR A 144 -8.20 17.79 -2.14
CA THR A 144 -8.56 18.50 -3.38
C THR A 144 -8.93 17.58 -4.54
N GLY A 145 -8.47 16.33 -4.54
CA GLY A 145 -8.58 15.41 -5.67
C GLY A 145 -7.63 15.76 -6.84
N GLU A 146 -6.74 16.73 -6.67
CA GLU A 146 -5.79 17.10 -7.71
C GLU A 146 -4.67 16.06 -7.85
N ILE A 147 -4.28 15.75 -9.09
CA ILE A 147 -3.13 14.88 -9.36
C ILE A 147 -1.85 15.62 -8.94
N VAL A 148 -1.15 15.06 -7.96
CA VAL A 148 0.10 15.64 -7.41
C VAL A 148 1.36 14.91 -7.87
N SER A 149 1.21 13.74 -8.50
CA SER A 149 2.33 12.97 -9.04
C SER A 149 2.61 13.24 -10.52
N LYS A 150 3.87 13.11 -10.90
CA LYS A 150 4.30 12.95 -12.30
C LYS A 150 5.05 11.62 -12.47
N ARG A 151 4.96 11.02 -13.66
CA ARG A 151 5.77 9.84 -14.01
C ARG A 151 7.25 10.23 -14.10
N VAL A 152 8.11 9.44 -13.46
CA VAL A 152 9.56 9.50 -13.70
C VAL A 152 9.82 8.81 -15.05
N ARG A 153 10.61 9.44 -15.92
CA ARG A 153 10.99 8.90 -17.24
C ARG A 153 12.27 8.08 -17.15
#